data_AF-R6FN59-F1
#
_entry.id   AF-R6FN59-F1
#
_cell.length_a   1.000
_cell.length_b   1.000
_cell.length_c   1.000
_cell.angle_alpha   90.00
_cell.angle_beta   90.00
_cell.angle_gamma   90.00
#
_symmetry.space_group_name_H-M   'P 1'
#
loop_
_entity.id
_entity.type
_entity.pdbx_description
1 polymer ?
#
loop_
_entity_poly.entity_id
_entity_poly.type
_entity_poly.pdbx_seq_one_letter_code
_entity_poly.pdbx_strand_id
1 'polypeptide(L)'
;MITNLIMATLISAAGVASSLVYNVKMEGNRMTNKEVYTLNEGKYLKRLFKMDFTYNAQGQVTDKKTYVWNENQQEYVLQQVETFNPDSNIHAD
;
A
#
# COMPACT_ATOMS: atom_id res chain seq x y z
N MET A 1 -1.96 11.23 -13.81
CA MET A 1 -1.61 10.38 -12.66
C MET A 1 -1.00 11.29 -11.61
N ILE A 2 -1.63 11.41 -10.44
CA ILE A 2 -1.04 12.17 -9.33
C ILE A 2 -0.33 11.16 -8.44
N THR A 3 0.94 11.43 -8.15
CA THR A 3 1.84 10.55 -7.42
C THR A 3 2.34 11.32 -6.21
N ASN A 4 1.92 10.91 -5.01
CA ASN A 4 2.33 11.55 -3.76
C ASN A 4 3.35 10.67 -3.03
N LEU A 5 4.48 11.26 -2.64
CA LEU A 5 5.47 10.62 -1.78
C LEU A 5 5.21 11.05 -0.33
N ILE A 6 4.80 10.10 0.51
CA ILE A 6 4.50 10.35 1.92
C ILE A 6 5.54 9.62 2.77
N MET A 7 6.18 10.32 3.70
CA MET A 7 7.13 9.74 4.63
C MET A 7 6.45 9.58 6.00
N ALA A 8 6.57 8.39 6.60
CA ALA A 8 6.11 8.16 7.96
C ALA A 8 7.14 7.35 8.76
N THR A 9 7.22 7.65 10.05
CA THR A 9 8.03 6.88 11.00
C THR A 9 7.16 5.78 11.60
N LEU A 10 7.56 4.52 11.46
CA LEU A 10 7.00 3.42 12.24
C LEU A 10 7.87 3.18 13.48
N ILE A 11 7.24 3.11 14.65
CA ILE A 11 7.90 2.72 15.90
C ILE A 11 7.34 1.35 16.28
N SER A 12 8.18 0.32 16.26
CA SER A 12 7.76 -1.01 16.70
C SER A 12 7.57 -1.07 18.22
N ALA A 13 6.86 -2.08 18.72
CA ALA A 13 6.68 -2.30 20.17
C ALA A 13 8.01 -2.49 20.92
N ALA A 14 9.09 -2.85 20.21
CA ALA A 14 10.45 -2.95 20.73
C ALA A 14 11.25 -1.63 20.66
N GLY A 15 10.61 -0.51 20.32
CA GLY A 15 11.22 0.82 20.26
C GLY A 15 12.10 1.08 19.03
N VAL A 16 12.13 0.15 18.07
CA VAL A 16 12.92 0.31 16.84
C VAL A 16 12.15 1.19 15.86
N ALA A 17 12.73 2.35 15.51
CA ALA A 17 12.18 3.27 14.53
C ALA A 17 12.67 2.92 13.12
N SER A 18 11.75 2.66 12.21
CA SER A 18 12.03 2.50 10.77
C SER A 18 11.33 3.60 9.99
N SER A 19 12.09 4.27 9.13
CA SER A 19 11.54 5.28 8.22
C SER A 19 10.97 4.57 7.00
N LEU A 20 9.65 4.62 6.88
CA LEU A 20 8.96 4.13 5.69
C LEU A 20 8.61 5.29 4.78
N VAL A 21 8.74 5.02 3.49
CA VAL A 21 8.34 5.92 2.43
C VAL A 21 7.29 5.23 1.60
N TYR A 22 6.23 5.95 1.26
CA TYR A 22 5.12 5.43 0.47
C TYR A 22 5.00 6.22 -0.82
N ASN A 23 4.91 5.51 -1.93
CA ASN A 23 4.49 6.06 -3.20
C ASN A 23 3.04 5.65 -3.44
N VAL A 24 2.14 6.62 -3.58
CA VAL A 24 0.71 6.38 -3.72
C VAL A 24 0.23 6.82 -5.09
N LYS A 25 -0.50 5.94 -5.79
CA LYS A 25 -1.22 6.27 -7.01
C LYS A 25 -2.71 6.46 -6.70
N MET A 26 -3.22 7.64 -7.08
CA MET A 26 -4.63 7.99 -6.98
C MET A 26 -5.30 8.02 -8.35
N GLU A 27 -6.54 7.54 -8.42
CA GLU A 27 -7.47 7.76 -9.53
C GLU A 27 -8.74 8.43 -8.97
N GLY A 28 -8.91 9.72 -9.28
CA GLY A 28 -9.89 10.55 -8.57
C GLY A 28 -9.56 10.63 -7.07
N ASN A 29 -10.53 10.29 -6.23
CA ASN A 29 -10.38 10.23 -4.77
C ASN A 29 -10.02 8.82 -4.25
N ARG A 30 -9.70 7.87 -5.14
CA ARG A 30 -9.45 6.46 -4.78
C ARG A 30 -7.97 6.14 -4.89
N MET A 31 -7.42 5.52 -3.85
CA MET A 31 -6.06 5.00 -3.86
C MET A 31 -6.04 3.64 -4.56
N THR A 32 -5.53 3.60 -5.79
CA THR A 32 -5.50 2.34 -6.57
C THR A 32 -4.26 1.52 -6.28
N ASN A 33 -3.16 2.17 -5.87
CA ASN A 33 -1.92 1.50 -5.54
C ASN A 33 -1.16 2.25 -4.44
N LYS A 34 -0.46 1.47 -3.60
CA LYS A 34 0.50 1.96 -2.61
C LYS A 34 1.75 1.08 -2.68
N GLU A 35 2.88 1.66 -3.04
CA GLU A 35 4.19 1.02 -2.98
C GLU A 35 4.95 1.50 -1.74
N VAL A 36 5.57 0.57 -1.02
CA VAL A 36 6.21 0.83 0.27
C VAL A 36 7.70 0.52 0.19
N TYR A 37 8.49 1.45 0.72
CA TYR A 37 9.93 1.39 0.76
C TYR A 37 10.43 1.62 2.19
N THR A 38 11.60 1.08 2.50
CA THR A 38 12.42 1.54 3.62
C THR A 38 13.53 2.44 3.12
N LEU A 39 13.99 3.37 3.97
CA LEU A 39 15.20 4.14 3.74
C LEU A 39 16.42 3.34 4.21
N ASN A 40 17.31 3.01 3.28
CA ASN A 40 18.64 2.52 3.58
C ASN A 40 19.62 3.69 3.66
N GLU A 41 20.37 3.77 4.76
CA GLU A 41 21.35 4.83 5.06
C GLU A 41 20.81 6.26 4.90
N GLY A 42 19.49 6.45 5.03
CA GLY A 42 18.83 7.74 4.85
C GLY A 42 18.88 8.32 3.42
N LYS A 43 19.40 7.57 2.43
CA LYS A 43 19.62 8.08 1.06
C LYS A 43 18.90 7.27 -0.01
N TYR A 44 18.79 5.96 0.16
CA TYR A 44 18.28 5.07 -0.89
C TYR A 44 16.99 4.40 -0.47
N LEU A 45 16.02 4.37 -1.38
CA LEU A 45 14.77 3.64 -1.18
C LEU A 45 14.98 2.17 -1.54
N LYS A 46 14.71 1.29 -0.59
CA LYS A 46 14.66 -0.16 -0.80
C LYS A 46 13.21 -0.62 -0.81
N ARG A 47 12.79 -1.27 -1.91
CA ARG A 47 11.44 -1.82 -2.08
C ARG A 47 11.13 -2.86 -1.01
N LEU A 48 9.92 -2.81 -0.45
CA LEU A 48 9.44 -3.81 0.49
C LEU A 48 8.25 -4.58 -0.09
N PHE A 49 7.12 -3.89 -0.27
CA PHE A 49 5.88 -4.48 -0.77
C PHE A 49 5.05 -3.42 -1.49
N LYS A 50 4.06 -3.87 -2.27
CA LYS A 50 3.03 -3.00 -2.81
C LYS A 50 1.64 -3.58 -2.54
N MET A 51 0.65 -2.70 -2.55
CA MET A 51 -0.76 -3.04 -2.43
C MET A 51 -1.52 -2.45 -3.62
N ASP A 52 -2.33 -3.28 -4.27
CA ASP A 52 -3.28 -2.85 -5.31
C ASP A 52 -4.70 -2.99 -4.76
N PHE A 53 -5.54 -1.97 -4.99
CA PHE A 53 -6.91 -1.89 -4.47
C PHE A 53 -7.93 -1.85 -5.61
N THR A 54 -8.93 -2.72 -5.52
CA THR A 54 -10.10 -2.73 -6.40
C THR A 54 -11.31 -2.18 -5.66
N TYR A 55 -12.19 -1.47 -6.36
CA TYR A 55 -13.37 -0.83 -5.78
C TYR A 55 -14.64 -1.21 -6.54
N ASN A 56 -15.76 -1.31 -5.83
CA ASN A 56 -17.09 -1.41 -6.44
C ASN A 56 -17.59 -0.05 -6.98
N ALA A 57 -18.79 -0.05 -7.57
CA ALA A 57 -19.41 1.15 -8.12
C ALA A 57 -19.63 2.24 -7.04
N GLN A 58 -19.95 1.84 -5.81
CA GLN A 58 -20.14 2.71 -4.65
C GLN A 58 -18.83 3.27 -4.10
N GLY A 59 -17.66 2.81 -4.58
CA GLY A 59 -16.36 3.27 -4.14
C GLY A 59 -15.85 2.62 -2.87
N GLN A 60 -16.42 1.48 -2.48
CA GLN A 60 -15.92 0.66 -1.38
C GLN A 60 -14.87 -0.33 -1.93
N VAL A 61 -13.83 -0.63 -1.15
CA VAL A 61 -12.81 -1.62 -1.54
C VAL A 61 -13.44 -3.01 -1.57
N THR A 62 -13.26 -3.73 -2.68
CA THR A 62 -13.67 -5.14 -2.81
C THR A 62 -12.49 -6.08 -2.76
N ASP A 63 -11.31 -5.65 -3.20
CA ASP A 63 -10.11 -6.48 -3.17
C ASP A 63 -8.88 -5.67 -2.80
N LYS A 64 -8.00 -6.29 -2.02
CA LYS A 64 -6.64 -5.83 -1.77
C LYS A 64 -5.67 -6.94 -2.13
N LYS A 65 -4.80 -6.69 -3.11
CA LYS A 65 -3.71 -7.59 -3.47
C LYS A 65 -2.41 -7.06 -2.89
N THR A 66 -1.74 -7.87 -2.07
CA THR A 66 -0.43 -7.54 -1.49
C THR A 66 0.66 -8.32 -2.19
N TYR A 67 1.69 -7.63 -2.65
CA TYR A 67 2.85 -8.20 -3.32
C TYR A 67 4.12 -7.87 -2.55
N VAL A 68 5.01 -8.82 -2.38
CA VAL A 68 6.31 -8.61 -1.72
C VAL A 68 7.41 -8.52 -2.78
N TRP A 69 8.36 -7.61 -2.59
CA TRP A 69 9.50 -7.47 -3.49
C TRP A 69 10.45 -8.66 -3.32
N ASN A 70 10.71 -9.38 -4.41
CA ASN A 70 11.74 -10.41 -4.47
C ASN A 70 13.03 -9.79 -5.03
N GLU A 71 14.05 -9.65 -4.18
CA GLU A 71 15.33 -9.06 -4.57
C GLU A 71 16.09 -9.88 -5.62
N ASN A 72 15.96 -11.21 -5.59
CA ASN A 72 16.66 -12.10 -6.52
C ASN A 72 16.06 -12.01 -7.92
N GLN A 73 14.73 -11.93 -8.01
CA GLN A 73 14.01 -11.87 -9.29
C GLN A 73 13.82 -10.43 -9.79
N GLN A 74 14.09 -9.43 -8.95
CA GLN A 74 13.83 -8.01 -9.23
C GLN A 74 12.36 -7.76 -9.63
N GLU A 75 11.42 -8.43 -8.95
CA GLU A 75 10.00 -8.33 -9.25
C GLU A 75 9.11 -8.38 -8.00
N TYR A 76 7.87 -7.93 -8.16
CA TYR A 76 6.84 -8.04 -7.12
C TYR A 76 6.07 -9.35 -7.27
N VAL A 77 6.16 -10.21 -6.27
CA VAL A 77 5.48 -11.51 -6.23
C VAL A 77 4.20 -11.39 -5.41
N LEU A 78 3.07 -11.84 -5.96
CA LEU A 78 1.78 -11.82 -5.27
C LEU A 78 1.85 -12.75 -4.05
N GLN A 79 1.58 -12.21 -2.87
CA GLN A 79 1.64 -12.97 -1.62
C GLN A 79 0.28 -13.20 -0.99
N GLN A 80 -0.64 -12.24 -1.13
CA GLN A 80 -1.95 -12.31 -0.50
C GLN A 80 -3.00 -11.59 -1.32
N VAL A 81 -4.20 -12.17 -1.37
CA VAL A 81 -5.42 -11.56 -1.88
C VAL A 81 -6.43 -11.56 -0.73
N GLU A 82 -6.92 -10.38 -0.38
CA GLU A 82 -8.03 -10.20 0.55
C GLU A 82 -9.23 -9.69 -0.25
N THR A 83 -10.34 -10.42 -0.19
CA THR A 83 -11.61 -10.00 -0.78
C THR A 83 -12.54 -9.57 0.33
N PHE A 84 -13.18 -8.42 0.13
CA PHE A 84 -14.11 -7.78 1.04
C PHE A 84 -15.49 -7.79 0.38
N ASN A 85 -16.50 -8.14 1.17
CA ASN A 85 -17.90 -8.00 0.79
C ASN A 85 -18.51 -6.86 1.61
N PRO A 86 -18.25 -5.59 1.25
CA PRO A 86 -18.83 -4.48 1.95
C PRO A 86 -20.34 -4.48 1.72
N ASP A 87 -21.13 -4.53 2.80
CA ASP A 87 -22.57 -4.41 2.72
C ASP A 87 -22.96 -3.05 2.15
N SER A 88 -23.86 -3.05 1.17
CA SER A 88 -24.39 -1.84 0.55
C SER A 88 -25.36 -1.06 1.44
N ASN A 89 -25.69 -1.58 2.63
CA ASN A 89 -26.72 -1.06 3.53
C ASN A 89 -26.19 -0.15 4.67
N ILE A 90 -24.91 0.23 4.68
CA ILE A 90 -24.46 1.28 5.61
C ILE A 90 -24.87 2.63 5.02
N HIS A 91 -26.13 3.01 5.25
CA HIS A 91 -26.51 4.41 5.25
C HIS A 91 -25.65 5.09 6.32
N ALA A 92 -24.84 6.06 5.92
CA ALA A 92 -24.22 6.97 6.86
C ALA A 92 -25.33 7.88 7.41
N ASP A 93 -25.68 7.68 8.69
CA ASP A 93 -26.48 8.62 9.47
C ASP A 93 -25.71 9.93 9.72
#